data_AF-A0A193GIV9-F1
#
_entry.id   AF-A0A193GIV9-F1
#
_cell.length_a   1.000
_cell.length_b   1.000
_cell.length_c   1.000
_cell.angle_alpha   90.00
_cell.angle_beta   90.00
_cell.angle_gamma   90.00
#
_symmetry.space_group_name_H-M   'P 1'
#
loop_
_entity.id
_entity.type
_entity.pdbx_description
1 polymer ?
#
loop_
_entity_poly.entity_id
_entity_poly.type
_entity_poly.pdbx_seq_one_letter_code
_entity_poly.pdbx_strand_id
1 'polypeptide(L)'
;MSVYVALVEKGLDFEVRLVDLEQGDQRTAPYLCRSPIGKVPVLAHLDFYLSESSAIAEYLEQAFPPPAYAALYPADLRPRAQARQTQAWLRSDLAALRSERPTDVVFDGRQPPPLSDAAQADAARLIRVATALLSHGGEHLFGAWSLADTDLALMLNRLIQPGDEVPEPLRAYAAAQWEHPGIRRWRASRG
;
A
#
# COMPACT_ATOMS: atom_id res chain seq x y z
N MET A 1 -2.80 5.84 -0.28
CA MET A 1 -1.41 5.67 -0.75
C MET A 1 -1.29 4.78 -1.98
N SER A 2 -1.50 3.46 -1.92
CA SER A 2 -1.21 2.52 -3.04
C SER A 2 -1.73 2.98 -4.42
N VAL A 3 -3.02 3.32 -4.55
CA VAL A 3 -3.60 3.85 -5.80
C VAL A 3 -2.99 5.19 -6.23
N TYR A 4 -2.73 6.08 -5.28
CA TYR A 4 -2.08 7.37 -5.58
C TYR A 4 -0.68 7.16 -6.16
N VAL A 5 0.11 6.27 -5.54
CA VAL A 5 1.45 5.91 -6.02
C VAL A 5 1.36 5.30 -7.41
N ALA A 6 0.39 4.40 -7.65
CA ALA A 6 0.18 3.81 -8.96
C ALA A 6 -0.15 4.85 -10.05
N LEU A 7 -1.02 5.82 -9.76
CA LEU A 7 -1.36 6.90 -10.70
C LEU A 7 -0.15 7.80 -11.00
N VAL A 8 0.62 8.15 -9.96
CA VAL A 8 1.84 8.95 -10.12
C VAL A 8 2.89 8.22 -10.92
N GLU A 9 3.10 6.93 -10.66
CA GLU A 9 4.10 6.12 -11.36
C GLU A 9 3.77 6.01 -12.84
N LYS A 10 2.48 5.83 -13.18
CA LYS A 10 2.04 5.85 -14.57
C LYS A 10 2.06 7.24 -15.21
N GLY A 11 2.40 8.30 -14.48
CA GLY A 11 2.41 9.67 -15.00
C GLY A 11 1.02 10.14 -15.45
N LEU A 12 -0.04 9.64 -14.82
CA LEU A 12 -1.41 10.01 -15.15
C LEU A 12 -1.80 11.30 -14.43
N ASP A 13 -2.56 12.15 -15.12
CA ASP A 13 -3.22 13.30 -14.51
C ASP A 13 -4.48 12.84 -13.76
N PHE A 14 -4.66 13.30 -12.52
CA PHE A 14 -5.81 12.95 -11.70
C PHE A 14 -6.14 14.03 -10.66
N GLU A 15 -7.40 14.06 -10.23
CA GLU A 15 -7.90 14.87 -9.13
C GLU A 15 -8.10 13.98 -7.89
N VAL A 16 -7.70 14.46 -6.70
CA VAL A 16 -8.02 13.78 -5.43
C VAL A 16 -9.23 14.43 -4.80
N ARG A 17 -10.31 13.66 -4.63
CA ARG A 17 -11.46 14.06 -3.83
C ARG A 17 -11.41 13.39 -2.47
N LEU A 18 -11.32 14.21 -1.43
CA LEU A 18 -11.33 13.73 -0.05
C LEU A 18 -12.75 13.33 0.35
N VAL A 19 -12.83 12.31 1.21
CA VAL A 19 -14.06 11.76 1.77
C VAL A 19 -13.88 11.77 3.27
N ASP A 20 -14.78 12.40 4.00
CA ASP A 20 -14.70 12.45 5.45
C ASP A 20 -15.17 11.13 6.05
N LEU A 21 -14.22 10.31 6.52
CA LEU A 21 -14.50 9.00 7.10
C LEU A 21 -15.05 9.09 8.52
N GLU A 22 -14.80 10.20 9.23
CA GLU A 22 -15.29 10.43 10.58
C GLU A 22 -16.77 10.82 10.55
N GLN A 23 -17.17 11.65 9.58
CA GLN A 23 -18.57 11.97 9.31
C GLN A 23 -19.32 10.85 8.59
N GLY A 24 -18.61 9.84 8.09
CA GLY A 24 -19.20 8.68 7.44
C GLY A 24 -19.68 8.94 6.02
N ASP A 25 -19.09 9.91 5.31
CA ASP A 25 -19.46 10.30 3.94
C ASP A 25 -19.47 9.10 2.96
N GLN A 26 -18.57 8.13 3.17
CA GLN A 26 -18.47 6.89 2.41
C GLN A 26 -19.70 5.97 2.54
N ARG A 27 -20.61 6.26 3.47
CA ARG A 27 -21.85 5.53 3.70
C ARG A 27 -23.09 6.27 3.19
N THR A 28 -22.92 7.48 2.64
CA THR A 28 -24.02 8.27 2.10
C THR A 28 -24.50 7.70 0.76
N ALA A 29 -25.78 7.89 0.43
CA ALA A 29 -26.34 7.41 -0.84
C ALA A 29 -25.55 7.90 -2.07
N PRO A 30 -25.15 9.18 -2.19
CA PRO A 30 -24.35 9.66 -3.33
C PRO A 30 -23.02 8.92 -3.50
N TYR A 31 -22.35 8.55 -2.40
CA TYR A 31 -21.11 7.79 -2.45
C TYR A 31 -21.36 6.32 -2.82
N LEU A 32 -22.33 5.68 -2.16
CA LEU A 32 -22.67 4.27 -2.37
C LEU A 32 -23.17 3.98 -3.78
N CYS A 33 -23.81 4.95 -4.45
CA CYS A 33 -24.16 4.85 -5.87
C CYS A 33 -22.94 4.62 -6.79
N ARG A 34 -21.76 5.11 -6.39
CA ARG A 34 -20.50 4.98 -7.15
C ARG A 34 -19.61 3.86 -6.64
N SER A 35 -19.62 3.61 -5.33
CA SER A 35 -18.90 2.50 -4.70
C SER A 35 -19.80 1.79 -3.70
N PRO A 36 -20.50 0.72 -4.13
CA PRO A 36 -21.38 -0.04 -3.26
C PRO A 36 -20.68 -0.66 -2.04
N ILE A 37 -19.35 -0.84 -2.09
CA ILE A 37 -18.54 -1.36 -0.98
C ILE A 37 -18.46 -0.35 0.19
N GLY A 38 -18.64 0.95 -0.06
CA GLY A 38 -18.62 1.99 0.97
C GLY A 38 -17.26 2.16 1.65
N LYS A 39 -16.18 1.94 0.91
CA LYS A 39 -14.79 2.09 1.36
C LYS A 39 -14.00 2.96 0.40
N VAL A 40 -12.88 3.50 0.88
CA VAL A 40 -11.87 4.20 0.07
C VAL A 40 -10.66 3.28 -0.16
N PRO A 41 -9.91 3.42 -1.28
CA PRO A 41 -10.14 4.37 -2.38
C PRO A 41 -11.18 3.89 -3.41
N VAL A 42 -11.67 4.84 -4.21
CA VAL A 42 -12.46 4.62 -5.43
C VAL A 42 -11.78 5.36 -6.58
N LEU A 43 -11.52 4.67 -7.68
CA LEU A 43 -11.12 5.28 -8.95
C LEU A 43 -12.40 5.62 -9.73
N ALA A 44 -12.48 6.85 -10.22
CA ALA A 44 -13.42 7.26 -11.25
C ALA A 44 -12.64 7.50 -12.54
N HIS A 45 -12.98 6.78 -13.61
CA HIS A 45 -12.40 6.98 -14.94
C HIS A 45 -13.54 7.06 -15.95
N LEU A 46 -13.84 8.27 -16.42
CA LEU A 46 -15.03 8.58 -17.22
C LEU A 46 -16.32 8.18 -16.49
N ASP A 47 -17.13 7.31 -17.08
CA ASP A 47 -18.37 6.75 -16.52
C ASP A 47 -18.15 5.48 -15.69
N PHE A 48 -16.90 5.01 -15.59
CA PHE A 48 -16.54 3.81 -14.85
C PHE A 48 -16.03 4.13 -13.43
N TYR A 49 -16.52 3.36 -12.44
CA TYR A 49 -16.11 3.45 -11.05
C TYR A 49 -15.61 2.10 -10.55
N LEU A 50 -14.47 2.11 -9.87
CA LEU A 50 -13.84 0.90 -9.33
C LEU A 50 -13.30 1.13 -7.93
N SER A 51 -13.66 0.25 -7.00
CA SER A 51 -13.10 0.19 -5.64
C SER A 51 -12.16 -1.01 -5.50
N GLU A 52 -11.52 -1.13 -4.33
CA GLU A 52 -10.42 -2.08 -4.02
C GLU A 52 -9.09 -1.71 -4.68
N SER A 53 -8.11 -1.35 -3.84
CA SER A 53 -6.82 -0.82 -4.31
C SER A 53 -6.03 -1.75 -5.25
N SER A 54 -6.07 -3.07 -5.04
CA SER A 54 -5.42 -4.03 -5.92
C SER A 54 -6.16 -4.19 -7.25
N ALA A 55 -7.49 -4.19 -7.24
CA ALA A 55 -8.29 -4.21 -8.47
C ALA A 55 -8.07 -2.94 -9.30
N ILE A 56 -8.00 -1.78 -8.65
CA ILE A 56 -7.65 -0.51 -9.28
C ILE A 56 -6.24 -0.58 -9.89
N ALA A 57 -5.25 -1.10 -9.18
CA ALA A 57 -3.89 -1.23 -9.71
C ALA A 57 -3.80 -2.15 -10.93
N GLU A 58 -4.49 -3.30 -10.90
CA GLU A 58 -4.58 -4.22 -12.04
C GLU A 58 -5.30 -3.57 -13.23
N TYR A 59 -6.38 -2.83 -12.97
CA TYR A 59 -7.08 -2.07 -14.00
C TYR A 59 -6.16 -1.03 -14.65
N LEU A 60 -5.42 -0.26 -13.86
CA LEU A 60 -4.47 0.72 -14.37
C LEU A 60 -3.36 0.05 -15.19
N GLU A 61 -2.85 -1.10 -14.75
CA GLU A 61 -1.83 -1.86 -15.49
C GLU A 61 -2.31 -2.31 -16.87
N GLN A 62 -3.60 -2.62 -17.02
CA GLN A 62 -4.19 -3.04 -18.29
C GLN A 62 -4.65 -1.86 -19.16
N ALA A 63 -5.25 -0.84 -18.57
CA ALA A 63 -5.74 0.35 -19.28
C ALA A 63 -4.59 1.24 -19.78
N PHE A 64 -3.46 1.23 -19.05
CA PHE A 64 -2.27 2.01 -19.33
C PHE A 64 -1.04 1.09 -19.27
N PRO A 65 -0.84 0.22 -20.28
CA PRO A 65 0.17 -0.83 -20.23
C PRO A 65 1.58 -0.33 -20.62
N PRO A 66 2.64 -1.03 -20.19
CA PRO A 66 4.00 -0.80 -20.68
C PRO A 66 4.15 -1.19 -22.17
N PRO A 67 5.11 -0.58 -22.91
CA PRO A 67 6.07 0.43 -22.44
C PRO A 67 5.54 1.88 -22.52
N ALA A 68 4.31 2.10 -22.98
CA ALA A 68 3.74 3.45 -23.10
C ALA A 68 3.59 4.12 -21.73
N TYR A 69 3.39 3.32 -20.68
CA TYR A 69 3.32 3.75 -19.29
C TYR A 69 4.24 2.88 -18.42
N ALA A 70 4.69 3.39 -17.28
CA ALA A 70 5.49 2.61 -16.34
C ALA A 70 4.73 1.37 -15.85
N ALA A 71 5.45 0.25 -15.67
CA ALA A 71 4.88 -0.99 -15.19
C ALA A 71 4.69 -0.94 -13.66
N LEU A 72 3.51 -1.34 -13.18
CA LEU A 72 3.25 -1.48 -11.73
C LEU A 72 3.61 -2.88 -11.21
N TYR A 73 3.75 -3.84 -12.12
CA TYR A 73 4.01 -5.24 -11.82
C TYR A 73 5.17 -5.78 -12.65
N PRO A 74 5.92 -6.78 -12.14
CA PRO A 74 6.91 -7.48 -12.93
C PRO A 74 6.33 -8.03 -14.25
N ALA A 75 7.13 -8.06 -15.31
CA ALA A 75 6.72 -8.59 -16.61
C ALA A 75 6.56 -10.12 -16.58
N ASP A 76 7.48 -10.81 -15.89
CA ASP A 76 7.51 -12.26 -15.82
C ASP A 76 6.39 -12.85 -14.97
N LEU A 77 5.86 -13.98 -15.43
CA LEU A 77 4.71 -14.65 -14.82
C LEU A 77 4.88 -14.93 -13.31
N ARG A 78 6.04 -15.49 -12.91
CA ARG A 78 6.27 -15.91 -11.53
C ARG A 78 6.48 -14.72 -10.58
N PRO A 79 7.39 -13.76 -10.86
CA PRO A 79 7.49 -12.52 -10.10
C PRO A 79 6.16 -11.75 -9.99
N ARG A 80 5.38 -11.67 -11.09
CA ARG A 80 4.06 -11.04 -11.08
C ARG A 80 3.08 -11.75 -10.14
N ALA A 81 3.06 -13.07 -10.15
CA ALA A 81 2.23 -13.85 -9.24
C ALA A 81 2.65 -13.65 -7.78
N GLN A 82 3.94 -13.57 -7.50
CA GLN A 82 4.45 -13.31 -6.15
C GLN A 82 4.11 -11.88 -5.67
N ALA A 83 4.18 -10.88 -6.55
CA ALA A 83 3.73 -9.53 -6.24
C ALA A 83 2.25 -9.49 -5.85
N ARG A 84 1.40 -10.17 -6.63
CA ARG A 84 -0.04 -10.33 -6.31
C ARG A 84 -0.27 -11.07 -5.00
N GLN A 85 0.49 -12.13 -4.74
CA GLN A 85 0.44 -12.87 -3.48
C GLN A 85 0.75 -11.96 -2.30
N THR A 86 1.85 -11.20 -2.36
CA THR A 86 2.24 -10.26 -1.30
C THR A 86 1.15 -9.20 -1.07
N GLN A 87 0.64 -8.60 -2.15
CA GLN A 87 -0.42 -7.59 -2.03
C GLN A 87 -1.72 -8.13 -1.43
N ALA A 88 -2.14 -9.34 -1.82
CA ALA A 88 -3.33 -9.98 -1.28
C ALA A 88 -3.16 -10.30 0.20
N TRP A 89 -2.04 -10.92 0.56
CA TRP A 89 -1.71 -11.27 1.95
C TRP A 89 -1.71 -10.05 2.88
N LEU A 90 -1.05 -8.95 2.50
CA LEU A 90 -1.01 -7.72 3.29
C LEU A 90 -2.41 -7.08 3.51
N ARG A 91 -3.37 -7.37 2.63
CA ARG A 91 -4.74 -6.83 2.68
C ARG A 91 -5.72 -7.75 3.41
N SER A 92 -5.47 -9.04 3.45
CA SER A 92 -6.37 -10.03 4.06
C SER A 92 -5.89 -10.59 5.41
N ASP A 93 -4.63 -10.36 5.78
CA ASP A 93 -4.01 -10.86 7.01
C ASP A 93 -3.52 -9.66 7.88
N LEU A 94 -2.86 -9.98 8.99
CA LEU A 94 -2.23 -9.02 9.91
C LEU A 94 -3.24 -8.05 10.55
N ALA A 95 -4.44 -8.54 10.86
CA ALA A 95 -5.56 -7.73 11.28
C ALA A 95 -5.32 -7.06 12.64
N ALA A 96 -4.71 -7.75 13.61
CA ALA A 96 -4.44 -7.19 14.92
C ALA A 96 -3.39 -6.08 14.80
N LEU A 97 -2.31 -6.34 14.06
CA LEU A 97 -1.29 -5.32 13.78
C LEU A 97 -1.90 -4.09 13.08
N ARG A 98 -2.72 -4.27 12.04
CA ARG A 98 -3.33 -3.15 11.31
C ARG A 98 -4.32 -2.36 12.14
N SER A 99 -4.99 -2.99 13.10
CA SER A 99 -5.90 -2.33 14.03
C SER A 99 -5.15 -1.51 15.08
N GLU A 100 -4.05 -2.04 15.61
CA GLU A 100 -3.26 -1.40 16.68
C GLU A 100 -2.18 -0.44 16.15
N ARG A 101 -1.85 -0.53 14.86
CA ARG A 101 -0.97 0.38 14.13
C ARG A 101 -1.68 0.90 12.86
N PRO A 102 -2.75 1.69 12.98
CA PRO A 102 -3.43 2.26 11.82
C PRO A 102 -2.52 3.23 11.03
N THR A 103 -2.95 3.69 9.86
CA THR A 103 -2.07 4.49 8.98
C THR A 103 -1.72 5.87 9.52
N ASP A 104 -2.52 6.39 10.45
CA ASP A 104 -2.25 7.60 11.22
C ASP A 104 -0.99 7.46 12.10
N VAL A 105 -0.66 6.27 12.60
CA VAL A 105 0.63 6.01 13.26
C VAL A 105 1.79 6.22 12.30
N VAL A 106 1.60 5.90 11.02
CA VAL A 106 2.64 6.06 9.99
C VAL A 106 2.76 7.50 9.51
N PHE A 107 1.64 8.19 9.31
CA PHE A 107 1.61 9.49 8.63
C PHE A 107 1.43 10.69 9.55
N ASP A 108 0.83 10.50 10.73
CA ASP A 108 0.42 11.59 11.62
C ASP A 108 1.24 11.56 12.94
N GLY A 109 2.26 10.69 13.03
CA GLY A 109 3.22 10.65 14.13
C GLY A 109 2.64 10.22 15.49
N ARG A 110 1.46 9.58 15.49
CA ARG A 110 0.82 9.10 16.72
C ARG A 110 1.66 8.01 17.37
N GLN A 111 1.82 8.10 18.69
CA GLN A 111 2.50 7.09 19.50
C GLN A 111 1.47 6.13 20.10
N PRO A 112 1.35 4.89 19.58
CA PRO A 112 0.42 3.91 20.09
C PRO A 112 0.96 3.21 21.35
N PRO A 113 0.10 2.52 22.13
CA PRO A 113 0.56 1.67 23.22
C PRO A 113 1.37 0.46 22.72
N PRO A 114 2.07 -0.27 23.62
CA PRO A 114 2.69 -1.54 23.29
C PRO A 114 1.70 -2.52 22.64
N LEU A 115 2.19 -3.33 21.70
CA LEU A 115 1.39 -4.31 20.98
C LEU A 115 0.82 -5.37 21.93
N SER A 116 -0.43 -5.77 21.70
CA SER A 116 -1.01 -6.98 22.30
C SER A 116 -0.30 -8.24 21.80
N ASP A 117 -0.48 -9.38 22.49
CA ASP A 117 0.07 -10.67 22.05
C ASP A 117 -0.34 -11.04 20.61
N ALA A 118 -1.58 -10.72 20.23
CA ALA A 118 -2.08 -10.96 18.87
C ALA A 118 -1.35 -10.09 17.84
N ALA A 119 -1.15 -8.80 18.14
CA ALA A 119 -0.45 -7.90 17.25
C ALA A 119 1.07 -8.15 17.22
N GLN A 120 1.66 -8.63 18.32
CA GLN A 120 3.04 -9.14 18.35
C GLN A 120 3.20 -10.38 17.45
N ALA A 121 2.24 -11.32 17.47
CA ALA A 121 2.26 -12.48 16.59
C ALA A 121 2.16 -12.09 15.10
N ASP A 122 1.32 -11.10 14.79
CA ASP A 122 1.23 -10.52 13.45
C ASP A 122 2.52 -9.80 13.04
N ALA A 123 3.13 -9.01 13.93
CA ALA A 123 4.42 -8.35 13.69
C ALA A 123 5.54 -9.36 13.42
N ALA A 124 5.63 -10.43 14.23
CA ALA A 124 6.60 -11.51 14.03
C ALA A 124 6.37 -12.24 12.70
N ARG A 125 5.11 -12.44 12.29
CA ARG A 125 4.77 -13.00 10.97
C ARG A 125 5.21 -12.08 9.84
N LEU A 126 4.92 -10.78 9.94
CA LEU A 126 5.33 -9.78 8.96
C LEU A 126 6.84 -9.78 8.77
N ILE A 127 7.60 -9.70 9.87
CA ILE A 127 9.07 -9.71 9.86
C ILE A 127 9.59 -10.99 9.22
N ARG A 128 9.10 -12.16 9.63
CA ARG A 128 9.54 -13.46 9.07
C ARG A 128 9.32 -13.54 7.56
N VAL A 129 8.13 -13.15 7.07
CA VAL A 129 7.80 -13.22 5.64
C VAL A 129 8.60 -12.18 4.85
N ALA A 130 8.72 -10.94 5.35
CA ALA A 130 9.52 -9.91 4.70
C ALA A 130 11.00 -10.31 4.57
N THR A 131 11.58 -10.87 5.64
CA THR A 131 12.95 -11.40 5.62
C THR A 131 13.11 -12.50 4.57
N ALA A 132 12.15 -13.41 4.44
CA ALA A 132 12.20 -14.46 3.43
C ALA A 132 12.12 -13.89 2.01
N LEU A 133 11.22 -12.93 1.76
CA LEU A 133 11.05 -12.30 0.45
C LEU A 133 12.27 -11.47 0.02
N LEU A 134 13.02 -10.91 0.99
CA LEU A 134 14.23 -10.11 0.75
C LEU A 134 15.53 -10.89 0.95
N SER A 135 15.47 -12.22 1.12
CA SER A 135 16.64 -13.07 1.36
C SER A 135 17.66 -13.07 0.21
N HIS A 136 17.24 -12.66 -1.00
CA HIS A 136 18.11 -12.48 -2.16
C HIS A 136 19.00 -11.23 -2.09
N GLY A 137 18.75 -10.31 -1.15
CA GLY A 137 19.57 -9.12 -0.90
C GLY A 137 19.37 -7.96 -1.90
N GLY A 138 18.39 -8.05 -2.79
CA GLY A 138 18.07 -6.99 -3.76
C GLY A 138 17.32 -5.81 -3.14
N GLU A 139 17.34 -4.69 -3.85
CA GLU A 139 16.71 -3.43 -3.42
C GLU A 139 15.18 -3.50 -3.43
N HIS A 140 14.61 -4.30 -4.34
CA HIS A 140 13.17 -4.52 -4.49
C HIS A 140 12.82 -6.00 -4.33
N LEU A 141 11.57 -6.29 -4.01
CA LEU A 141 11.08 -7.64 -3.77
C LEU A 141 11.34 -8.60 -4.94
N PHE A 142 11.16 -8.13 -6.17
CA PHE A 142 11.09 -9.00 -7.36
C PHE A 142 11.93 -8.48 -8.54
N GLY A 143 13.11 -7.94 -8.25
CA GLY A 143 14.03 -7.40 -9.25
C GLY A 143 13.83 -5.89 -9.43
N ALA A 144 13.02 -5.49 -10.40
CA ALA A 144 12.62 -4.09 -10.55
C ALA A 144 11.56 -3.71 -9.50
N TRP A 145 11.41 -2.41 -9.25
CA TRP A 145 10.35 -1.88 -8.41
C TRP A 145 8.97 -2.35 -8.88
N SER A 146 8.09 -2.64 -7.92
CA SER A 146 6.69 -2.92 -8.15
C SER A 146 5.82 -2.26 -7.08
N LEU A 147 4.51 -2.19 -7.33
CA LEU A 147 3.58 -1.67 -6.33
C LEU A 147 3.55 -2.51 -5.04
N ALA A 148 3.98 -3.78 -5.09
CA ALA A 148 4.11 -4.61 -3.91
C ALA A 148 5.20 -4.09 -2.95
N ASP A 149 6.24 -3.42 -3.46
CA ASP A 149 7.28 -2.81 -2.64
C ASP A 149 6.72 -1.67 -1.79
N THR A 150 5.88 -0.83 -2.40
CA THR A 150 5.14 0.25 -1.73
C THR A 150 4.24 -0.28 -0.62
N ASP A 151 3.50 -1.35 -0.90
CA ASP A 151 2.56 -1.93 0.06
C ASP A 151 3.30 -2.59 1.24
N LEU A 152 4.41 -3.31 0.97
CA LEU A 152 5.23 -3.92 2.02
C LEU A 152 5.94 -2.86 2.88
N ALA A 153 6.51 -1.84 2.25
CA ALA A 153 7.17 -0.74 2.95
C ALA A 153 6.19 0.00 3.87
N LEU A 154 4.93 0.21 3.44
CA LEU A 154 3.89 0.76 4.31
C LEU A 154 3.64 -0.14 5.53
N MET A 155 3.54 -1.45 5.32
CA MET A 155 3.28 -2.39 6.40
C MET A 155 4.43 -2.44 7.41
N LEU A 156 5.68 -2.44 6.95
CA LEU A 156 6.86 -2.34 7.82
C LEU A 156 6.88 -1.02 8.58
N ASN A 157 6.53 0.09 7.93
CA ASN A 157 6.48 1.40 8.58
C ASN A 157 5.45 1.51 9.71
N ARG A 158 4.45 0.62 9.78
CA ARG A 158 3.54 0.53 10.93
C ARG A 158 4.25 0.17 12.24
N LEU A 159 5.38 -0.54 12.14
CA LEU A 159 6.24 -0.89 13.27
C LEU A 159 7.40 0.11 13.41
N ILE A 160 8.02 0.49 12.29
CA ILE A 160 9.22 1.34 12.29
C ILE A 160 8.94 2.74 12.84
N GLN A 161 7.86 3.40 12.38
CA GLN A 161 7.55 4.80 12.75
C GLN A 161 7.28 5.00 14.24
N PRO A 162 6.49 4.15 14.94
CA PRO A 162 6.32 4.24 16.38
C PRO A 162 7.51 3.70 17.19
N GLY A 163 8.53 3.13 16.55
CA GLY A 163 9.73 2.63 17.22
C GLY A 163 9.68 1.17 17.68
N ASP A 164 8.71 0.37 17.22
CA ASP A 164 8.69 -1.06 17.49
C ASP A 164 9.91 -1.76 16.86
N GLU A 165 10.36 -2.88 17.44
CA GLU A 165 11.55 -3.59 16.98
C GLU A 165 11.36 -4.19 15.58
N VAL A 166 12.30 -3.87 14.67
CA VAL A 166 12.34 -4.39 13.30
C VAL A 166 13.81 -4.59 12.92
N PRO A 167 14.19 -5.75 12.34
CA PRO A 167 15.57 -6.00 11.91
C PRO A 167 16.09 -4.94 10.94
N GLU A 168 17.37 -4.56 11.10
CA GLU A 168 17.98 -3.47 10.34
C GLU A 168 17.90 -3.62 8.82
N PRO A 169 18.07 -4.81 8.21
CA PRO A 169 17.88 -4.95 6.77
C PRO A 169 16.47 -4.58 6.28
N LEU A 170 15.44 -4.88 7.08
CA LEU A 170 14.05 -4.51 6.76
C LEU A 170 13.80 -3.01 6.98
N ARG A 171 14.46 -2.40 7.97
CA ARG A 171 14.44 -0.94 8.17
C ARG A 171 15.07 -0.22 6.99
N ALA A 172 16.25 -0.65 6.56
CA ALA A 172 16.96 -0.10 5.41
C ALA A 172 16.13 -0.24 4.12
N TYR A 173 15.56 -1.42 3.87
CA TYR A 173 14.63 -1.64 2.75
C TYR A 173 13.43 -0.69 2.82
N ALA A 174 12.74 -0.62 3.97
CA ALA A 174 11.56 0.23 4.11
C ALA A 174 11.88 1.71 3.93
N ALA A 175 13.05 2.16 4.43
CA ALA A 175 13.53 3.53 4.26
C ALA A 175 13.84 3.86 2.79
N ALA A 176 14.52 2.95 2.08
CA ALA A 176 14.81 3.11 0.65
C ALA A 176 13.51 3.18 -0.17
N GLN A 177 12.56 2.29 0.08
CA GLN A 177 11.25 2.34 -0.58
C GLN A 177 10.48 3.61 -0.24
N TRP A 178 10.62 4.14 0.98
CA TRP A 178 9.93 5.37 1.41
C TRP A 178 10.34 6.60 0.58
N GLU A 179 11.56 6.60 0.04
CA GLU A 179 12.09 7.67 -0.82
C GLU A 179 11.61 7.59 -2.27
N HIS A 180 10.84 6.56 -2.63
CA HIS A 180 10.22 6.45 -3.94
C HIS A 180 9.41 7.72 -4.30
N PRO A 181 9.57 8.30 -5.51
CA PRO A 181 8.95 9.57 -5.87
C PRO A 181 7.44 9.61 -5.65
N GLY A 182 6.73 8.52 -5.97
CA GLY A 182 5.29 8.40 -5.73
C GLY A 182 4.91 8.47 -4.25
N ILE A 183 5.71 7.86 -3.37
CA ILE A 183 5.46 7.89 -1.91
C ILE A 183 5.79 9.27 -1.35
N ARG A 184 6.89 9.89 -1.78
CA ARG A 184 7.23 11.27 -1.42
C ARG A 184 6.13 12.25 -1.80
N ARG A 185 5.60 12.15 -3.03
CA ARG A 185 4.50 13.01 -3.50
C ARG A 185 3.22 12.80 -2.69
N TRP A 186 2.89 11.54 -2.38
CA TRP A 186 1.78 11.22 -1.48
C TRP A 186 1.94 11.84 -0.08
N ARG A 187 3.13 11.75 0.51
CA ARG A 187 3.42 12.35 1.82
C ARG A 187 3.25 13.87 1.78
N ALA A 188 3.74 14.51 0.72
CA ALA A 188 3.61 15.95 0.53
C ALA A 188 2.15 16.40 0.28
N SER A 189 1.30 15.56 -0.33
CA SER A 189 -0.10 15.89 -0.58
C SER A 189 -1.02 15.74 0.64
N ARG A 190 -0.50 15.29 1.79
CA ARG A 190 -1.26 15.14 3.04
C ARG A 190 -1.16 16.37 3.95
N GLY A 191 -0.28 17.32 3.64
CA GLY A 191 -0.10 18.57 4.39
C GLY A 191 -0.97 19.71 3.90
#